data_AF-A0A9D4DZD1-F1
#
_entry.id   AF-A0A9D4DZD1-F1
#
_cell.length_a   1.000
_cell.length_b   1.000
_cell.length_c   1.000
_cell.angle_alpha   90.00
_cell.angle_beta   90.00
_cell.angle_gamma   90.00
#
_symmetry.space_group_name_H-M   'P 1'
#
loop_
_entity.id
_entity.type
_entity.pdbx_description
1 polymer ?
#
loop_
_entity_poly.entity_id
_entity_poly.type
_entity_poly.pdbx_seq_one_letter_code
_entity_poly.pdbx_strand_id
1 'polypeptide(L)'
;MAKSLDKDGTLSQPAYRADITSSQSHMSPVNSTVTDNQSYISARKSSLTNNQSNTSPVKSTVTDSQPYISARKSSLTNNQSNMATTNSVVTDSQSNISARKSSLTINQSDLTAINASVTDSKSNITRKSSLANNQSNMGVIKSSVSQSNNSVIRSSVANNQSNMEIRSSVTNRQSNLSAKRHSVPNRESNILELSTSSEQKDRPQERYDTVTINKAQVSSQQVNTSADRINKTVERFVTPATETETLPMNKRNSPIVMNDPLHKTNASSTRFEYIQSARSGSSESQMKMTPINKCNIMEEDVNTTTYTATEIYGSPIDRQKTNASNYKTLMHKSQAQLDERPSATKNRRNSGLPNTI
;
A
#
# COMPACT_ATOMS: atom_id res chain seq x y z
N MET A 1 158.02 10.22 -8.32
CA MET A 1 159.34 9.72 -7.88
C MET A 1 160.15 9.36 -9.12
N ALA A 2 161.44 9.68 -9.18
CA ALA A 2 162.30 9.18 -10.26
C ALA A 2 162.62 7.70 -10.04
N LYS A 3 162.61 6.88 -11.10
CA LYS A 3 162.97 5.46 -10.99
C LYS A 3 164.49 5.32 -10.95
N SER A 4 165.01 4.58 -9.96
CA SER A 4 166.44 4.29 -9.86
C SER A 4 166.81 3.19 -10.84
N LEU A 5 167.53 3.56 -11.90
CA LEU A 5 168.20 2.62 -12.77
C LEU A 5 169.54 2.17 -12.15
N ASP A 6 170.04 1.04 -12.59
CA ASP A 6 171.43 0.62 -12.38
C ASP A 6 172.36 1.23 -13.46
N LYS A 7 173.61 0.75 -13.54
CA LYS A 7 174.60 1.28 -14.49
C LYS A 7 174.30 0.94 -15.95
N ASP A 8 173.48 -0.09 -16.19
CA ASP A 8 173.27 -0.69 -17.51
C ASP A 8 171.90 -0.25 -18.09
N GLY A 9 171.19 0.64 -17.38
CA GLY A 9 169.90 1.21 -17.80
C GLY A 9 168.69 0.35 -17.43
N THR A 10 168.89 -0.79 -16.74
CA THR A 10 167.80 -1.57 -16.17
C THR A 10 167.35 -1.01 -14.82
N LEU A 11 166.16 -1.39 -14.35
CA LEU A 11 165.70 -1.00 -13.01
C LEU A 11 166.55 -1.73 -11.97
N SER A 12 167.15 -0.98 -11.03
CA SER A 12 167.96 -1.58 -9.97
C SER A 12 167.12 -2.57 -9.15
N GLN A 13 167.72 -3.64 -8.60
CA GLN A 13 166.98 -4.73 -7.94
C GLN A 13 165.95 -4.26 -6.87
N PRO A 14 166.20 -3.22 -6.06
CA PRO A 14 165.20 -2.66 -5.16
C PRO A 14 164.01 -2.01 -5.88
N ALA A 15 164.22 -1.40 -7.06
CA ALA A 15 163.17 -0.79 -7.87
C ALA A 15 162.26 -1.85 -8.52
N TYR A 16 162.79 -2.97 -9.01
CA TYR A 16 161.96 -4.11 -9.44
C TYR A 16 161.13 -4.68 -8.27
N ARG A 17 161.73 -4.83 -7.07
CA ARG A 17 160.98 -5.23 -5.87
C ARG A 17 159.88 -4.22 -5.51
N ALA A 18 160.11 -2.92 -5.68
CA ALA A 18 159.11 -1.88 -5.44
C ALA A 18 157.95 -1.93 -6.45
N ASP A 19 158.23 -2.04 -7.75
CA ASP A 19 157.19 -2.15 -8.79
C ASP A 19 156.36 -3.44 -8.63
N ILE A 20 156.98 -4.57 -8.24
CA ILE A 20 156.27 -5.82 -7.90
C ILE A 20 155.38 -5.63 -6.66
N THR A 21 155.91 -5.04 -5.59
CA THR A 21 155.16 -4.79 -4.35
C THR A 21 153.98 -3.85 -4.59
N SER A 22 154.17 -2.82 -5.42
CA SER A 22 153.09 -1.90 -5.84
C SER A 22 152.04 -2.62 -6.69
N SER A 23 152.45 -3.52 -7.57
CA SER A 23 151.50 -4.32 -8.37
C SER A 23 150.66 -5.23 -7.48
N GLN A 24 151.26 -5.88 -6.48
CA GLN A 24 150.57 -6.74 -5.52
C GLN A 24 149.66 -5.95 -4.56
N SER A 25 150.03 -4.73 -4.16
CA SER A 25 149.16 -3.84 -3.37
C SER A 25 147.97 -3.32 -4.18
N HIS A 26 148.07 -3.18 -5.50
CA HIS A 26 146.94 -2.90 -6.38
C HIS A 26 146.06 -4.14 -6.69
N MET A 27 146.64 -5.34 -6.81
CA MET A 27 145.86 -6.57 -7.00
C MET A 27 144.98 -6.92 -5.80
N SER A 28 145.41 -6.61 -4.58
CA SER A 28 144.69 -6.92 -3.34
C SER A 28 143.27 -6.33 -3.29
N PRO A 29 143.04 -4.99 -3.45
CA PRO A 29 141.70 -4.42 -3.47
C PRO A 29 140.88 -4.82 -4.70
N VAL A 30 141.51 -5.15 -5.83
CA VAL A 30 140.80 -5.72 -6.99
C VAL A 30 140.23 -7.09 -6.65
N ASN A 31 141.00 -7.97 -6.00
CA ASN A 31 140.54 -9.27 -5.56
C ASN A 31 139.41 -9.19 -4.51
N SER A 32 139.48 -8.22 -3.57
CA SER A 32 138.36 -7.92 -2.67
C SER A 32 137.11 -7.50 -3.46
N THR A 33 137.26 -6.53 -4.37
CA THR A 33 136.15 -6.03 -5.21
C THR A 33 135.51 -7.15 -6.04
N VAL A 34 136.29 -8.09 -6.57
CA VAL A 34 135.79 -9.28 -7.28
C VAL A 34 135.02 -10.21 -6.33
N THR A 35 135.52 -10.42 -5.12
CA THR A 35 134.89 -11.26 -4.08
C THR A 35 133.56 -10.67 -3.59
N ASP A 36 133.51 -9.35 -3.39
CA ASP A 36 132.31 -8.61 -3.00
C ASP A 36 131.25 -8.67 -4.13
N ASN A 37 131.66 -8.45 -5.38
CA ASN A 37 130.77 -8.59 -6.54
C ASN A 37 130.24 -10.01 -6.70
N GLN A 38 131.08 -11.05 -6.52
CA GLN A 38 130.66 -12.44 -6.58
C GLN A 38 129.63 -12.78 -5.49
N SER A 39 129.80 -12.22 -4.29
CA SER A 39 128.86 -12.33 -3.17
C SER A 39 127.54 -11.61 -3.45
N TYR A 40 127.60 -10.40 -3.99
CA TYR A 40 126.42 -9.60 -4.39
C TYR A 40 125.61 -10.26 -5.52
N ILE A 41 126.29 -10.80 -6.55
CA ILE A 41 125.66 -11.57 -7.63
C ILE A 41 124.97 -12.82 -7.07
N SER A 42 125.62 -13.54 -6.14
CA SER A 42 125.05 -14.72 -5.49
C SER A 42 123.80 -14.37 -4.67
N ALA A 43 123.84 -13.29 -3.87
CA ALA A 43 122.68 -12.81 -3.13
C ALA A 43 121.52 -12.39 -4.06
N ARG A 44 121.80 -11.71 -5.18
CA ARG A 44 120.78 -11.38 -6.18
C ARG A 44 120.20 -12.59 -6.88
N LYS A 45 121.00 -13.64 -7.14
CA LYS A 45 120.52 -14.90 -7.72
C LYS A 45 119.57 -15.63 -6.77
N SER A 46 119.87 -15.67 -5.48
CA SER A 46 118.96 -16.20 -4.45
C SER A 46 117.67 -15.38 -4.36
N SER A 47 117.77 -14.04 -4.36
CA SER A 47 116.60 -13.15 -4.36
C SER A 47 115.69 -13.36 -5.58
N LEU A 48 116.27 -13.48 -6.78
CA LEU A 48 115.53 -13.79 -8.00
C LEU A 48 114.84 -15.16 -7.93
N THR A 49 115.53 -16.17 -7.41
CA THR A 49 114.99 -17.53 -7.24
C THR A 49 113.80 -17.55 -6.27
N ASN A 50 113.89 -16.81 -5.15
CA ASN A 50 112.79 -16.66 -4.21
C ASN A 50 111.59 -15.92 -4.85
N ASN A 51 111.84 -14.86 -5.61
CA ASN A 51 110.78 -14.11 -6.29
C ASN A 51 110.07 -14.96 -7.37
N GLN A 52 110.81 -15.77 -8.14
CA GLN A 52 110.24 -16.74 -9.07
C GLN A 52 109.39 -17.81 -8.35
N SER A 53 109.91 -18.33 -7.24
CA SER A 53 109.21 -19.31 -6.39
C SER A 53 107.90 -18.75 -5.83
N ASN A 54 107.88 -17.49 -5.40
CA ASN A 54 106.69 -16.80 -4.92
C ASN A 54 105.69 -16.43 -6.04
N THR A 55 106.16 -16.23 -7.27
CA THR A 55 105.31 -15.86 -8.42
C THR A 55 104.42 -17.03 -8.89
N SER A 56 104.93 -18.26 -8.80
CA SER A 56 104.21 -19.47 -9.25
C SER A 56 102.88 -19.74 -8.50
N PRO A 57 102.82 -19.79 -7.16
CA PRO A 57 101.56 -20.01 -6.43
C PRO A 57 100.57 -18.84 -6.58
N VAL A 58 101.05 -17.60 -6.74
CA VAL A 58 100.19 -16.45 -7.10
C VAL A 58 99.53 -16.67 -8.46
N LYS A 59 100.30 -17.14 -9.46
CA LYS A 59 99.76 -17.46 -10.79
C LYS A 59 98.74 -18.61 -10.74
N SER A 60 98.99 -19.66 -9.94
CA SER A 60 97.99 -20.71 -9.69
C SER A 60 96.71 -20.09 -9.11
N THR A 61 96.81 -19.38 -7.98
CA THR A 61 95.66 -18.74 -7.29
C THR A 61 94.82 -17.88 -8.25
N VAL A 62 95.44 -17.15 -9.18
CA VAL A 62 94.74 -16.37 -10.21
C VAL A 62 94.04 -17.26 -11.24
N THR A 63 94.70 -18.30 -11.76
CA THR A 63 94.11 -19.29 -12.66
C THR A 63 92.95 -20.03 -12.01
N ASP A 64 93.14 -20.52 -10.78
CA ASP A 64 92.16 -21.25 -9.98
C ASP A 64 90.94 -20.38 -9.65
N SER A 65 91.10 -19.05 -9.56
CA SER A 65 90.01 -18.09 -9.34
C SER A 65 89.13 -17.82 -10.57
N GLN A 66 89.66 -17.96 -11.80
CA GLN A 66 88.91 -17.68 -13.03
C GLN A 66 87.61 -18.50 -13.20
N PRO A 67 87.58 -19.84 -12.97
CA PRO A 67 86.34 -20.60 -13.08
C PRO A 67 85.29 -20.17 -12.04
N TYR A 68 85.68 -19.84 -10.80
CA TYR A 68 84.74 -19.35 -9.79
C TYR A 68 84.16 -17.97 -10.15
N ILE A 69 84.98 -17.05 -10.67
CA ILE A 69 84.51 -15.74 -11.16
C ILE A 69 83.51 -15.94 -12.32
N SER A 70 83.83 -16.84 -13.25
CA SER A 70 82.97 -17.17 -14.39
C SER A 70 81.64 -17.78 -13.98
N ALA A 71 81.65 -18.77 -13.08
CA ALA A 71 80.45 -19.40 -12.53
C ALA A 71 79.56 -18.39 -11.76
N ARG A 72 80.18 -17.50 -10.95
CA ARG A 72 79.45 -16.41 -10.27
C ARG A 72 78.84 -15.42 -11.25
N LYS A 73 79.50 -15.11 -12.37
CA LYS A 73 78.95 -14.25 -13.43
C LYS A 73 77.72 -14.90 -14.09
N SER A 74 77.79 -16.18 -14.46
CA SER A 74 76.64 -16.92 -15.01
C SER A 74 75.47 -17.01 -14.01
N SER A 75 75.76 -17.28 -12.73
CA SER A 75 74.74 -17.28 -11.67
C SER A 75 74.07 -15.92 -11.51
N LEU A 76 74.83 -14.82 -11.57
CA LEU A 76 74.28 -13.46 -11.52
C LEU A 76 73.35 -13.18 -12.72
N THR A 77 73.75 -13.55 -13.93
CA THR A 77 72.92 -13.40 -15.14
C THR A 77 71.61 -14.21 -15.04
N ASN A 78 71.68 -15.45 -14.56
CA ASN A 78 70.48 -16.27 -14.35
C ASN A 78 69.55 -15.64 -13.30
N ASN A 79 70.10 -15.14 -12.19
CA ASN A 79 69.31 -14.46 -11.15
C ASN A 79 68.66 -13.15 -11.67
N GLN A 80 69.37 -12.39 -12.52
CA GLN A 80 68.81 -11.21 -13.19
C GLN A 80 67.65 -11.57 -14.13
N SER A 81 67.77 -12.66 -14.89
CA SER A 81 66.69 -13.16 -15.75
C SER A 81 65.48 -13.61 -14.93
N ASN A 82 65.68 -14.41 -13.89
CA ASN A 82 64.62 -14.86 -12.99
C ASN A 82 63.89 -13.69 -12.31
N MET A 83 64.63 -12.64 -11.91
CA MET A 83 64.06 -11.41 -11.35
C MET A 83 63.21 -10.65 -12.38
N ALA A 84 63.67 -10.55 -13.64
CA ALA A 84 62.89 -9.93 -14.71
C ALA A 84 61.58 -10.68 -14.99
N THR A 85 61.64 -12.02 -15.07
CA THR A 85 60.43 -12.87 -15.20
C THR A 85 59.48 -12.69 -14.02
N THR A 86 60.00 -12.67 -12.79
CA THR A 86 59.21 -12.45 -11.57
C THR A 86 58.51 -11.10 -11.59
N ASN A 87 59.21 -10.04 -12.00
CA ASN A 87 58.64 -8.70 -12.11
C ASN A 87 57.50 -8.64 -13.14
N SER A 88 57.61 -9.34 -14.28
CA SER A 88 56.50 -9.45 -15.25
C SER A 88 55.27 -10.08 -14.61
N VAL A 89 55.43 -11.25 -13.95
CA VAL A 89 54.32 -11.96 -13.29
C VAL A 89 53.67 -11.11 -12.20
N VAL A 90 54.43 -10.29 -11.47
CA VAL A 90 53.91 -9.32 -10.50
C VAL A 90 53.12 -8.20 -11.19
N THR A 91 53.62 -7.65 -12.30
CA THR A 91 52.90 -6.62 -13.08
C THR A 91 51.59 -7.16 -13.65
N ASP A 92 51.61 -8.37 -14.24
CA ASP A 92 50.42 -9.03 -14.77
C ASP A 92 49.41 -9.34 -13.66
N SER A 93 49.88 -9.78 -12.49
CA SER A 93 49.03 -10.00 -11.31
C SER A 93 48.39 -8.70 -10.82
N GLN A 94 49.14 -7.59 -10.78
CA GLN A 94 48.64 -6.28 -10.37
C GLN A 94 47.59 -5.72 -11.36
N SER A 95 47.78 -5.97 -12.67
CA SER A 95 46.79 -5.66 -13.70
C SER A 95 45.49 -6.46 -13.49
N ASN A 96 45.59 -7.78 -13.31
CA ASN A 96 44.46 -8.66 -13.04
C ASN A 96 43.70 -8.30 -11.75
N ILE A 97 44.40 -7.94 -10.67
CA ILE A 97 43.80 -7.45 -9.43
C ILE A 97 43.01 -6.15 -9.67
N SER A 98 43.57 -5.24 -10.48
CA SER A 98 42.94 -3.97 -10.81
C SER A 98 41.67 -4.17 -11.64
N ALA A 99 41.71 -5.03 -12.66
CA ALA A 99 40.55 -5.41 -13.46
C ALA A 99 39.43 -6.04 -12.60
N ARG A 100 39.77 -7.01 -11.74
CA ARG A 100 38.81 -7.64 -10.81
C ARG A 100 38.17 -6.64 -9.84
N LYS A 101 38.92 -5.63 -9.39
CA LYS A 101 38.40 -4.55 -8.53
C LYS A 101 37.39 -3.65 -9.27
N SER A 102 37.63 -3.36 -10.54
CA SER A 102 36.65 -2.66 -11.39
C SER A 102 35.38 -3.49 -11.58
N SER A 103 35.49 -4.78 -11.91
CA SER A 103 34.33 -5.69 -12.02
C SER A 103 33.53 -5.78 -10.72
N LEU A 104 34.19 -5.89 -9.56
CA LEU A 104 33.52 -5.89 -8.26
C LEU A 104 32.75 -4.58 -8.01
N THR A 105 33.28 -3.44 -8.46
CA THR A 105 32.63 -2.13 -8.32
C THR A 105 31.36 -2.04 -9.17
N ILE A 106 31.38 -2.59 -10.39
CA ILE A 106 30.20 -2.70 -11.28
C ILE A 106 29.14 -3.58 -10.63
N ASN A 107 29.50 -4.81 -10.24
CA ASN A 107 28.58 -5.76 -9.60
C ASN A 107 27.93 -5.17 -8.32
N GLN A 108 28.66 -4.35 -7.56
CA GLN A 108 28.13 -3.68 -6.36
C GLN A 108 27.11 -2.57 -6.70
N SER A 109 27.27 -1.89 -7.85
CA SER A 109 26.29 -0.96 -8.39
C SER A 109 25.03 -1.71 -8.85
N ASP A 110 25.19 -2.81 -9.58
CA ASP A 110 24.07 -3.61 -10.09
C ASP A 110 23.23 -4.21 -8.96
N LEU A 111 23.87 -4.75 -7.92
CA LEU A 111 23.19 -5.20 -6.69
C LEU A 111 22.43 -4.07 -5.99
N THR A 112 22.93 -2.83 -6.06
CA THR A 112 22.24 -1.67 -5.48
C THR A 112 20.97 -1.32 -6.28
N ALA A 113 21.06 -1.35 -7.62
CA ALA A 113 19.91 -1.14 -8.49
C ALA A 113 18.85 -2.26 -8.36
N ILE A 114 19.27 -3.51 -8.24
CA ILE A 114 18.38 -4.66 -7.98
C ILE A 114 17.64 -4.49 -6.64
N ASN A 115 18.35 -4.10 -5.57
CA ASN A 115 17.73 -3.88 -4.26
C ASN A 115 16.69 -2.74 -4.27
N ALA A 116 16.92 -1.67 -5.04
CA ALA A 116 15.92 -0.63 -5.27
C ALA A 116 14.67 -1.19 -5.98
N SER A 117 14.85 -1.90 -7.10
CA SER A 117 13.76 -2.51 -7.86
C SER A 117 12.94 -3.52 -7.06
N VAL A 118 13.57 -4.31 -6.19
CA VAL A 118 12.89 -5.22 -5.24
C VAL A 118 12.08 -4.44 -4.20
N THR A 119 12.59 -3.30 -3.73
CA THR A 119 11.89 -2.42 -2.78
C THR A 119 10.64 -1.78 -3.41
N ASP A 120 10.76 -1.26 -4.63
CA ASP A 120 9.62 -0.74 -5.39
C ASP A 120 8.57 -1.82 -5.70
N SER A 121 9.02 -3.03 -6.05
CA SER A 121 8.14 -4.18 -6.27
C SER A 121 7.36 -4.55 -4.99
N LYS A 122 8.01 -4.52 -3.82
CA LYS A 122 7.36 -4.75 -2.51
C LYS A 122 6.34 -3.65 -2.16
N SER A 123 6.64 -2.39 -2.50
CA SER A 123 5.69 -1.27 -2.37
C SER A 123 4.46 -1.47 -3.26
N ASN A 124 4.65 -1.89 -4.52
CA ASN A 124 3.56 -2.17 -5.45
C ASN A 124 2.69 -3.37 -5.02
N ILE A 125 3.28 -4.43 -4.45
CA ILE A 125 2.52 -5.53 -3.83
C ILE A 125 1.67 -5.01 -2.66
N THR A 126 2.22 -4.13 -1.82
CA THR A 126 1.49 -3.52 -0.70
C THR A 126 0.30 -2.68 -1.18
N ARG A 127 0.46 -1.93 -2.28
CA ARG A 127 -0.65 -1.21 -2.95
C ARG A 127 -1.75 -2.16 -3.45
N LYS A 128 -1.40 -3.36 -3.92
CA LYS A 128 -2.39 -4.37 -4.36
C LYS A 128 -3.25 -4.89 -3.20
N SER A 129 -2.70 -5.02 -1.99
CA SER A 129 -3.48 -5.36 -0.80
C SER A 129 -4.51 -4.27 -0.43
N SER A 130 -4.14 -2.99 -0.56
CA SER A 130 -5.08 -1.86 -0.37
C SER A 130 -6.25 -1.90 -1.36
N LEU A 131 -6.01 -2.30 -2.62
CA LEU A 131 -7.07 -2.50 -3.60
C LEU A 131 -8.07 -3.60 -3.19
N ALA A 132 -7.61 -4.72 -2.61
CA ALA A 132 -8.49 -5.77 -2.13
C ALA A 132 -9.37 -5.32 -0.94
N ASN A 133 -8.82 -4.49 -0.05
CA ASN A 133 -9.60 -3.87 1.03
C ASN A 133 -10.69 -2.93 0.47
N ASN A 134 -10.34 -2.12 -0.54
CA ASN A 134 -11.31 -1.22 -1.20
C ASN A 134 -12.41 -2.00 -1.95
N GLN A 135 -12.08 -3.11 -2.60
CA GLN A 135 -13.07 -4.01 -3.22
C GLN A 135 -14.01 -4.62 -2.17
N SER A 136 -13.49 -5.02 -1.01
CA SER A 136 -14.29 -5.54 0.11
C SER A 136 -15.24 -4.47 0.67
N ASN A 137 -14.74 -3.26 0.89
CA ASN A 137 -15.54 -2.11 1.34
C ASN A 137 -16.65 -1.76 0.33
N MET A 138 -16.38 -1.81 -0.98
CA MET A 138 -17.42 -1.63 -2.00
C MET A 138 -18.51 -2.72 -1.96
N GLY A 139 -18.17 -3.96 -1.63
CA GLY A 139 -19.13 -5.04 -1.39
C GLY A 139 -20.04 -4.76 -0.19
N VAL A 140 -19.48 -4.26 0.91
CA VAL A 140 -20.23 -3.83 2.10
C VAL A 140 -21.16 -2.66 1.75
N ILE A 141 -20.65 -1.60 1.12
CA ILE A 141 -21.45 -0.42 0.73
C ILE A 141 -22.61 -0.81 -0.18
N LYS A 142 -22.38 -1.66 -1.19
CA LYS A 142 -23.44 -2.17 -2.09
C LYS A 142 -24.53 -2.93 -1.32
N SER A 143 -24.14 -3.69 -0.30
CA SER A 143 -25.07 -4.42 0.58
C SER A 143 -25.90 -3.47 1.44
N SER A 144 -25.27 -2.49 2.08
CA SER A 144 -25.95 -1.47 2.90
C SER A 144 -26.92 -0.61 2.09
N VAL A 145 -26.54 -0.18 0.88
CA VAL A 145 -27.45 0.55 -0.03
C VAL A 145 -28.67 -0.31 -0.40
N SER A 146 -28.48 -1.60 -0.68
CA SER A 146 -29.57 -2.53 -0.99
C SER A 146 -30.52 -2.72 0.21
N GLN A 147 -29.98 -2.80 1.44
CA GLN A 147 -30.77 -2.87 2.67
C GLN A 147 -31.57 -1.59 2.92
N SER A 148 -30.95 -0.41 2.75
CA SER A 148 -31.62 0.89 2.89
C SER A 148 -32.76 1.06 1.88
N ASN A 149 -32.54 0.72 0.61
CA ASN A 149 -33.59 0.76 -0.41
C ASN A 149 -34.76 -0.17 -0.06
N ASN A 150 -34.47 -1.41 0.37
CA ASN A 150 -35.50 -2.35 0.84
C ASN A 150 -36.21 -1.89 2.13
N SER A 151 -35.59 -1.03 2.94
CA SER A 151 -36.24 -0.39 4.09
C SER A 151 -37.23 0.70 3.63
N VAL A 152 -36.77 1.63 2.78
CA VAL A 152 -37.59 2.71 2.22
C VAL A 152 -38.81 2.17 1.45
N ILE A 153 -38.61 1.13 0.63
CA ILE A 153 -39.69 0.47 -0.12
C ILE A 153 -40.73 -0.12 0.83
N ARG A 154 -40.31 -0.86 1.87
CA ARG A 154 -41.23 -1.46 2.85
C ARG A 154 -42.03 -0.39 3.62
N SER A 155 -41.39 0.69 4.05
CA SER A 155 -42.08 1.81 4.71
C SER A 155 -43.07 2.51 3.78
N SER A 156 -42.73 2.68 2.50
CA SER A 156 -43.64 3.26 1.49
C SER A 156 -44.87 2.36 1.25
N VAL A 157 -44.67 1.04 1.13
CA VAL A 157 -45.75 0.06 0.98
C VAL A 157 -46.66 0.05 2.23
N ALA A 158 -46.09 0.06 3.43
CA ALA A 158 -46.86 0.12 4.68
C ALA A 158 -47.73 1.40 4.78
N ASN A 159 -47.14 2.57 4.48
CA ASN A 159 -47.89 3.84 4.45
C ASN A 159 -49.03 3.81 3.41
N ASN A 160 -48.80 3.21 2.24
CA ASN A 160 -49.83 3.05 1.21
C ASN A 160 -50.95 2.09 1.63
N GLN A 161 -50.62 1.02 2.36
CA GLN A 161 -51.61 0.10 2.94
C GLN A 161 -52.54 0.81 3.93
N SER A 162 -51.98 1.55 4.91
CA SER A 162 -52.78 2.35 5.86
C SER A 162 -53.61 3.44 5.15
N ASN A 163 -53.08 4.04 4.07
CA ASN A 163 -53.85 4.98 3.24
C ASN A 163 -55.04 4.31 2.52
N MET A 164 -54.95 3.02 2.14
CA MET A 164 -56.08 2.27 1.57
C MET A 164 -57.13 1.94 2.64
N GLU A 165 -56.72 1.59 3.85
CA GLU A 165 -57.63 1.35 4.99
C GLU A 165 -58.40 2.62 5.37
N ILE A 166 -57.72 3.77 5.42
CA ILE A 166 -58.36 5.09 5.61
C ILE A 166 -59.37 5.37 4.49
N ARG A 167 -59.02 5.12 3.22
CA ARG A 167 -59.94 5.28 2.08
C ARG A 167 -61.16 4.38 2.21
N SER A 168 -61.00 3.12 2.62
CA SER A 168 -62.13 2.21 2.87
C SER A 168 -63.06 2.72 3.99
N SER A 169 -62.49 3.26 5.07
CA SER A 169 -63.25 3.88 6.17
C SER A 169 -64.03 5.12 5.70
N VAL A 170 -63.42 5.97 4.87
CA VAL A 170 -64.09 7.12 4.24
C VAL A 170 -65.25 6.67 3.35
N THR A 171 -65.06 5.65 2.50
CA THR A 171 -66.13 5.08 1.67
C THR A 171 -67.30 4.56 2.51
N ASN A 172 -67.03 3.80 3.57
CA ASN A 172 -68.07 3.30 4.48
C ASN A 172 -68.84 4.43 5.18
N ARG A 173 -68.14 5.49 5.61
CA ARG A 173 -68.77 6.70 6.18
C ARG A 173 -69.64 7.42 5.13
N GLN A 174 -69.20 7.49 3.87
CA GLN A 174 -69.96 8.11 2.78
C GLN A 174 -71.22 7.32 2.43
N SER A 175 -71.16 5.98 2.44
CA SER A 175 -72.34 5.12 2.30
C SER A 175 -73.33 5.32 3.45
N ASN A 176 -72.85 5.35 4.70
CA ASN A 176 -73.69 5.59 5.88
C ASN A 176 -74.35 6.98 5.86
N LEU A 177 -73.62 8.02 5.46
CA LEU A 177 -74.17 9.37 5.26
C LEU A 177 -75.22 9.37 4.13
N SER A 178 -74.99 8.63 3.05
CA SER A 178 -75.93 8.53 1.93
C SER A 178 -77.22 7.82 2.35
N ALA A 179 -77.13 6.68 3.06
CA ALA A 179 -78.29 6.00 3.62
C ALA A 179 -79.08 6.90 4.60
N LYS A 180 -78.37 7.63 5.48
CA LYS A 180 -79.00 8.58 6.41
C LYS A 180 -79.69 9.74 5.69
N ARG A 181 -79.15 10.23 4.56
CA ARG A 181 -79.80 11.22 3.69
C ARG A 181 -81.08 10.67 3.04
N HIS A 182 -81.10 9.43 2.55
CA HIS A 182 -82.32 8.82 2.00
C HIS A 182 -83.40 8.61 3.08
N SER A 183 -83.02 8.40 4.33
CA SER A 183 -83.96 8.34 5.47
C SER A 183 -84.54 9.70 5.88
N VAL A 184 -84.01 10.84 5.41
CA VAL A 184 -84.53 12.17 5.77
C VAL A 184 -85.89 12.44 5.11
N PRO A 185 -86.05 12.32 3.78
CA PRO A 185 -87.36 12.46 3.13
C PRO A 185 -88.46 11.59 3.74
N ASN A 186 -88.18 10.31 4.03
CA ASN A 186 -89.18 9.44 4.68
C ASN A 186 -89.60 9.97 6.06
N ARG A 187 -88.67 10.56 6.83
CA ARG A 187 -89.01 11.17 8.12
C ARG A 187 -89.75 12.50 7.96
N GLU A 188 -89.43 13.28 6.93
CA GLU A 188 -90.14 14.51 6.58
C GLU A 188 -91.58 14.20 6.12
N SER A 189 -91.79 13.17 5.29
CA SER A 189 -93.12 12.66 4.91
C SER A 189 -93.92 12.18 6.12
N ASN A 190 -93.33 11.36 7.00
CA ASN A 190 -94.02 10.93 8.23
C ASN A 190 -94.37 12.10 9.15
N ILE A 191 -93.53 13.15 9.22
CA ILE A 191 -93.85 14.37 9.97
C ILE A 191 -95.02 15.12 9.30
N LEU A 192 -95.05 15.24 7.97
CA LEU A 192 -96.12 15.88 7.22
C LEU A 192 -97.47 15.15 7.37
N GLU A 193 -97.44 13.82 7.37
CA GLU A 193 -98.60 12.94 7.61
C GLU A 193 -99.13 13.05 9.05
N LEU A 194 -98.23 13.17 10.04
CA LEU A 194 -98.60 13.43 11.43
C LEU A 194 -99.17 14.85 11.63
N SER A 195 -98.59 15.87 10.97
CA SER A 195 -99.10 17.24 11.01
C SER A 195 -100.50 17.36 10.43
N THR A 196 -100.73 16.82 9.23
CA THR A 196 -102.06 16.82 8.59
C THR A 196 -103.09 16.00 9.38
N SER A 197 -102.67 14.89 10.02
CA SER A 197 -103.50 14.14 10.97
C SER A 197 -103.84 14.93 12.24
N SER A 198 -102.97 15.85 12.67
CA SER A 198 -103.26 16.78 13.78
C SER A 198 -104.24 17.87 13.36
N GLU A 199 -104.07 18.43 12.16
CA GLU A 199 -104.98 19.46 11.62
C GLU A 199 -106.40 18.94 11.41
N GLN A 200 -106.59 17.66 11.05
CA GLN A 200 -107.92 17.02 11.06
C GLN A 200 -108.57 16.93 12.45
N LYS A 201 -107.76 16.94 13.52
CA LYS A 201 -108.24 16.96 14.91
C LYS A 201 -108.71 18.35 15.31
N ASP A 202 -107.96 19.38 14.89
CA ASP A 202 -108.18 20.79 15.21
C ASP A 202 -108.99 21.56 14.14
N ARG A 203 -110.11 20.97 13.68
CA ARG A 203 -111.18 21.69 12.96
C ARG A 203 -112.43 21.89 13.83
N PRO A 204 -112.43 22.85 14.78
CA PRO A 204 -113.65 23.23 15.51
C PRO A 204 -114.77 23.70 14.59
N GLN A 205 -114.46 24.45 13.54
CA GLN A 205 -115.44 25.17 12.73
C GLN A 205 -116.42 24.23 12.02
N GLU A 206 -115.92 23.21 11.31
CA GLU A 206 -116.79 22.27 10.58
C GLU A 206 -117.61 21.40 11.55
N ARG A 207 -117.10 21.11 12.75
CA ARG A 207 -117.90 20.51 13.84
C ARG A 207 -118.98 21.48 14.36
N TYR A 208 -118.68 22.77 14.47
CA TYR A 208 -119.63 23.81 14.89
C TYR A 208 -120.77 23.98 13.88
N ASP A 209 -120.45 24.02 12.60
CA ASP A 209 -121.43 24.15 11.51
C ASP A 209 -122.29 22.87 11.43
N THR A 210 -121.67 21.69 11.53
CA THR A 210 -122.40 20.40 11.59
C THR A 210 -123.31 20.30 12.82
N VAL A 211 -122.88 20.75 14.00
CA VAL A 211 -123.72 20.79 15.20
C VAL A 211 -124.86 21.81 15.06
N THR A 212 -124.60 22.96 14.42
CA THR A 212 -125.60 24.01 14.19
C THR A 212 -126.68 23.54 13.21
N ILE A 213 -126.29 22.89 12.11
CA ILE A 213 -127.21 22.28 11.14
C ILE A 213 -128.03 21.16 11.78
N ASN A 214 -127.41 20.25 12.54
CA ASN A 214 -128.14 19.21 13.26
C ASN A 214 -129.13 19.79 14.28
N LYS A 215 -128.77 20.88 14.98
CA LYS A 215 -129.68 21.58 15.90
C LYS A 215 -130.88 22.21 15.18
N ALA A 216 -130.70 22.68 13.95
CA ALA A 216 -131.80 23.15 13.10
C ALA A 216 -132.69 22.00 12.55
N GLN A 217 -132.10 20.86 12.21
CA GLN A 217 -132.86 19.66 11.79
C GLN A 217 -133.68 19.06 12.95
N VAL A 218 -133.12 18.97 14.16
CA VAL A 218 -133.86 18.52 15.35
C VAL A 218 -135.01 19.49 15.67
N SER A 219 -134.76 20.81 15.61
CA SER A 219 -135.80 21.82 15.85
C SER A 219 -136.98 21.70 14.85
N SER A 220 -136.68 21.52 13.56
CA SER A 220 -137.72 21.36 12.53
C SER A 220 -138.47 20.02 12.62
N GLN A 221 -137.82 18.93 13.02
CA GLN A 221 -138.50 17.66 13.32
C GLN A 221 -139.38 17.74 14.58
N GLN A 222 -138.97 18.50 15.60
CA GLN A 222 -139.70 18.67 16.85
C GLN A 222 -140.96 19.55 16.67
N VAL A 223 -140.92 20.55 15.79
CA VAL A 223 -142.11 21.34 15.40
C VAL A 223 -143.10 20.47 14.61
N ASN A 224 -142.65 19.74 13.59
CA ASN A 224 -143.55 18.94 12.75
C ASN A 224 -144.22 17.79 13.51
N THR A 225 -143.51 17.12 14.42
CA THR A 225 -144.12 16.10 15.30
C THR A 225 -145.03 16.66 16.38
N SER A 226 -145.02 17.97 16.62
CA SER A 226 -145.96 18.65 17.53
C SER A 226 -147.29 19.00 16.83
N ALA A 227 -147.27 19.30 15.53
CA ALA A 227 -148.48 19.54 14.73
C ALA A 227 -149.36 18.27 14.60
N ASP A 228 -148.75 17.13 14.23
CA ASP A 228 -149.47 15.86 14.05
C ASP A 228 -149.99 15.23 15.35
N ARG A 229 -149.44 15.60 16.51
CA ARG A 229 -149.79 14.98 17.80
C ARG A 229 -151.01 15.58 18.52
N ILE A 230 -151.49 16.75 18.10
CA ILE A 230 -152.73 17.32 18.63
C ILE A 230 -153.95 16.84 17.81
N ASN A 231 -153.80 16.64 16.50
CA ASN A 231 -154.90 16.33 15.59
C ASN A 231 -155.28 14.83 15.52
N LYS A 232 -154.97 14.02 16.55
CA LYS A 232 -155.21 12.56 16.51
C LYS A 232 -155.45 11.87 17.86
N THR A 233 -156.02 12.60 18.83
CA THR A 233 -156.40 12.05 20.16
C THR A 233 -157.89 12.29 20.49
N VAL A 234 -158.76 12.24 19.49
CA VAL A 234 -160.21 12.01 19.65
C VAL A 234 -160.63 11.01 18.59
N GLU A 235 -161.19 9.87 19.04
CA GLU A 235 -161.80 8.79 18.24
C GLU A 235 -160.93 8.19 17.11
N ARG A 236 -160.62 6.89 17.16
CA ARG A 236 -161.65 5.85 17.13
C ARG A 236 -161.33 4.59 17.93
N PHE A 237 -162.27 4.24 18.81
CA PHE A 237 -162.73 2.86 18.94
C PHE A 237 -163.35 2.39 17.60
N VAL A 238 -163.63 1.07 17.47
CA VAL A 238 -164.41 0.44 16.38
C VAL A 238 -163.61 -0.04 15.14
N THR A 239 -162.97 -1.23 15.33
CA THR A 239 -162.89 -2.39 14.40
C THR A 239 -162.00 -2.38 13.13
N PRO A 240 -161.63 -3.57 12.57
CA PRO A 240 -160.37 -3.76 11.80
C PRO A 240 -160.54 -4.25 10.32
N ALA A 241 -159.48 -4.87 9.77
CA ALA A 241 -159.33 -5.51 8.42
C ALA A 241 -158.96 -4.54 7.26
N THR A 242 -158.21 -4.87 6.19
CA THR A 242 -157.36 -6.05 5.80
C THR A 242 -156.40 -5.65 4.63
N GLU A 243 -155.30 -6.40 4.40
CA GLU A 243 -154.62 -6.60 3.07
C GLU A 243 -153.98 -5.34 2.37
N THR A 244 -153.11 -5.35 1.33
CA THR A 244 -152.33 -6.37 0.56
C THR A 244 -151.08 -5.74 -0.14
N GLU A 245 -150.03 -6.57 -0.38
CA GLU A 245 -149.08 -6.67 -1.53
C GLU A 245 -148.47 -5.51 -2.40
N THR A 246 -147.18 -5.71 -2.74
CA THR A 246 -146.47 -5.50 -4.07
C THR A 246 -145.62 -4.24 -4.45
N LEU A 247 -144.89 -4.37 -5.58
CA LEU A 247 -143.68 -3.68 -6.14
C LEU A 247 -144.05 -2.54 -7.16
N PRO A 248 -143.22 -1.94 -8.09
CA PRO A 248 -141.82 -2.22 -8.52
C PRO A 248 -140.86 -1.08 -9.07
N MET A 249 -139.58 -1.45 -9.29
CA MET A 249 -138.59 -1.13 -10.40
C MET A 249 -138.32 0.25 -11.09
N ASN A 250 -137.00 0.49 -11.35
CA ASN A 250 -136.34 1.11 -12.55
C ASN A 250 -136.45 2.66 -12.78
N LYS A 251 -135.66 3.41 -13.60
CA LYS A 251 -134.48 3.27 -14.54
C LYS A 251 -133.92 4.71 -14.88
N ARG A 252 -132.82 5.05 -15.60
CA ARG A 252 -131.62 4.45 -16.28
C ARG A 252 -130.65 5.62 -16.69
N ASN A 253 -129.31 5.42 -16.82
CA ASN A 253 -128.43 5.85 -17.97
C ASN A 253 -126.91 5.99 -17.63
N SER A 254 -126.06 5.99 -18.68
CA SER A 254 -124.56 5.99 -18.72
C SER A 254 -124.13 6.38 -20.17
N PRO A 255 -122.94 6.05 -20.76
CA PRO A 255 -121.56 5.72 -20.28
C PRO A 255 -120.59 6.95 -20.36
N ILE A 256 -119.30 7.04 -20.81
CA ILE A 256 -118.24 6.28 -21.55
C ILE A 256 -116.85 6.99 -21.29
N VAL A 257 -115.60 6.63 -21.70
CA VAL A 257 -114.89 5.47 -22.37
C VAL A 257 -113.34 5.56 -22.15
N MET A 258 -112.61 4.41 -22.11
CA MET A 258 -111.15 4.18 -22.41
C MET A 258 -110.03 5.01 -21.68
N ASN A 259 -108.75 4.57 -21.56
CA ASN A 259 -107.99 3.50 -22.21
C ASN A 259 -106.85 2.89 -21.31
N ASP A 260 -106.33 1.71 -21.67
CA ASP A 260 -105.11 1.03 -21.14
C ASP A 260 -103.85 1.43 -22.00
N PRO A 261 -102.58 0.90 -21.93
CA PRO A 261 -102.13 -0.43 -21.44
C PRO A 261 -100.73 -0.55 -20.70
N LEU A 262 -100.52 -1.71 -20.02
CA LEU A 262 -99.37 -2.70 -20.07
C LEU A 262 -97.88 -2.22 -20.26
N HIS A 263 -96.79 -2.88 -19.79
CA HIS A 263 -96.53 -4.31 -19.44
C HIS A 263 -95.10 -4.57 -18.83
N LYS A 264 -94.94 -5.64 -18.01
CA LYS A 264 -93.71 -6.49 -17.79
C LYS A 264 -92.46 -5.83 -17.16
N THR A 265 -91.47 -6.54 -16.58
CA THR A 265 -91.04 -7.97 -16.58
C THR A 265 -90.82 -8.59 -15.17
N ASN A 266 -90.51 -9.90 -15.10
CA ASN A 266 -90.36 -10.71 -13.87
C ASN A 266 -88.91 -11.17 -13.60
N ALA A 267 -88.55 -11.46 -12.34
CA ALA A 267 -87.60 -12.49 -11.81
C ALA A 267 -87.11 -12.05 -10.39
N SER A 268 -87.02 -12.84 -9.30
CA SER A 268 -86.58 -14.24 -9.07
C SER A 268 -85.06 -14.45 -9.25
N SER A 269 -84.28 -15.06 -8.33
CA SER A 269 -84.54 -15.61 -6.98
C SER A 269 -83.21 -15.84 -6.19
N THR A 270 -83.29 -16.21 -4.90
CA THR A 270 -82.43 -17.13 -4.06
C THR A 270 -81.02 -17.62 -4.54
N ARG A 271 -80.02 -18.03 -3.71
CA ARG A 271 -79.76 -18.10 -2.23
C ARG A 271 -78.41 -18.86 -1.98
N PHE A 272 -77.57 -18.42 -1.02
CA PHE A 272 -76.47 -19.12 -0.26
C PHE A 272 -75.38 -20.00 -0.94
N GLU A 273 -74.13 -19.84 -0.43
CA GLU A 273 -73.03 -20.85 -0.27
C GLU A 273 -72.50 -21.61 -1.52
N TYR A 274 -71.27 -22.18 -1.58
CA TYR A 274 -70.36 -22.73 -0.56
C TYR A 274 -68.85 -22.63 -0.95
N ILE A 275 -67.96 -23.22 -0.15
CA ILE A 275 -66.49 -23.25 -0.22
C ILE A 275 -65.95 -24.33 -1.20
N GLN A 276 -64.80 -24.09 -1.82
CA GLN A 276 -63.88 -25.14 -2.33
C GLN A 276 -62.41 -24.63 -2.34
N SER A 277 -61.40 -25.50 -2.43
CA SER A 277 -60.03 -25.18 -1.93
C SER A 277 -58.81 -25.83 -2.63
N ALA A 278 -57.71 -25.08 -2.73
CA ALA A 278 -56.33 -25.57 -3.00
C ALA A 278 -55.32 -24.74 -2.15
N ARG A 279 -54.31 -25.26 -1.42
CA ARG A 279 -53.33 -26.37 -1.63
C ARG A 279 -52.28 -25.96 -2.68
N SER A 280 -50.96 -25.90 -2.43
CA SER A 280 -50.04 -26.49 -1.41
C SER A 280 -48.94 -25.49 -0.98
N GLY A 281 -48.03 -25.71 -0.01
CA GLY A 281 -47.83 -26.82 0.94
C GLY A 281 -46.34 -27.26 1.06
N SER A 282 -45.85 -27.45 2.30
CA SER A 282 -44.50 -27.98 2.67
C SER A 282 -43.29 -27.06 2.38
N SER A 283 -42.18 -27.05 3.14
CA SER A 283 -41.71 -28.03 4.15
C SER A 283 -41.01 -27.37 5.36
N GLU A 284 -41.14 -27.99 6.54
CA GLU A 284 -40.27 -27.76 7.69
C GLU A 284 -38.93 -28.51 7.52
N SER A 285 -37.86 -28.02 8.18
CA SER A 285 -36.98 -28.91 8.96
C SER A 285 -35.95 -28.20 9.86
N GLN A 286 -36.15 -28.42 11.16
CA GLN A 286 -35.15 -28.69 12.20
C GLN A 286 -34.26 -27.57 12.78
N MET A 287 -34.22 -27.60 14.11
CA MET A 287 -33.39 -26.83 15.02
C MET A 287 -31.90 -27.18 14.90
N LYS A 288 -31.04 -26.22 15.24
CA LYS A 288 -29.95 -26.47 16.21
C LYS A 288 -29.51 -25.16 16.89
N MET A 289 -29.71 -25.10 18.20
CA MET A 289 -29.13 -24.07 19.08
C MET A 289 -27.79 -24.56 19.65
N THR A 290 -27.07 -23.63 20.29
CA THR A 290 -25.86 -23.81 21.13
C THR A 290 -24.53 -24.10 20.39
N PRO A 291 -23.37 -23.77 20.99
CA PRO A 291 -23.17 -23.09 22.28
C PRO A 291 -22.54 -21.69 22.17
N ILE A 292 -22.84 -20.82 23.15
CA ILE A 292 -21.90 -19.76 23.55
C ILE A 292 -20.80 -20.48 24.34
N ASN A 293 -19.59 -20.58 23.76
CA ASN A 293 -18.49 -21.28 24.40
C ASN A 293 -17.46 -20.31 25.02
N LYS A 294 -16.85 -20.77 26.11
CA LYS A 294 -16.16 -19.97 27.11
C LYS A 294 -14.84 -19.35 26.62
N CYS A 295 -14.44 -18.29 27.32
CA CYS A 295 -13.06 -17.83 27.35
C CYS A 295 -12.14 -18.89 27.98
N ASN A 296 -11.17 -19.36 27.20
CA ASN A 296 -9.85 -19.86 27.60
C ASN A 296 -8.86 -19.03 26.74
N ILE A 297 -7.75 -18.45 27.20
CA ILE A 297 -6.69 -18.93 28.11
C ILE A 297 -5.94 -20.14 27.53
N MET A 298 -5.03 -19.82 26.61
CA MET A 298 -3.69 -20.39 26.35
C MET A 298 -2.85 -19.13 26.03
N GLU A 299 -1.74 -18.76 26.65
CA GLU A 299 -0.57 -19.50 27.16
C GLU A 299 0.33 -20.03 26.03
N GLU A 300 1.65 -19.77 26.18
CA GLU A 300 2.73 -19.90 25.17
C GLU A 300 2.60 -18.92 23.96
N ASP A 301 3.67 -18.34 23.40
CA ASP A 301 5.12 -18.58 23.55
C ASP A 301 5.90 -17.43 24.21
N VAL A 302 7.01 -17.79 24.88
CA VAL A 302 8.01 -16.83 25.39
C VAL A 302 9.00 -16.48 24.27
N ASN A 303 9.06 -15.21 23.87
CA ASN A 303 10.11 -14.73 22.96
C ASN A 303 10.91 -13.57 23.59
N THR A 304 12.23 -13.61 23.45
CA THR A 304 13.17 -12.91 24.34
C THR A 304 13.30 -11.42 24.02
N THR A 305 12.81 -10.55 24.92
CA THR A 305 13.10 -9.11 24.90
C THR A 305 14.51 -8.81 25.40
N THR A 306 15.54 -9.15 24.60
CA THR A 306 16.90 -8.62 24.81
C THR A 306 16.96 -7.18 24.34
N TYR A 307 16.95 -6.24 25.29
CA TYR A 307 17.29 -4.84 25.03
C TYR A 307 18.70 -4.73 24.43
N THR A 308 18.82 -4.28 23.19
CA THR A 308 20.09 -3.78 22.65
C THR A 308 20.06 -2.25 22.68
N ALA A 309 20.80 -1.66 23.62
CA ALA A 309 20.89 -0.21 23.74
C ALA A 309 21.57 0.40 22.51
N THR A 310 20.89 1.34 21.85
CA THR A 310 21.52 2.23 20.88
C THR A 310 22.26 3.32 21.63
N GLU A 311 23.58 3.17 21.85
CA GLU A 311 24.57 4.26 21.81
C GLU A 311 26.00 3.77 22.16
N ILE A 312 26.99 4.55 21.72
CA ILE A 312 28.44 4.32 21.88
C ILE A 312 28.99 3.11 21.08
N TYR A 313 30.18 3.29 20.48
CA TYR A 313 30.88 2.34 19.58
C TYR A 313 30.20 2.04 18.22
N GLY A 314 30.34 2.97 17.27
CA GLY A 314 30.16 2.66 15.84
C GLY A 314 31.10 1.54 15.33
N SER A 315 30.79 0.96 14.17
CA SER A 315 31.49 -0.21 13.63
C SER A 315 32.99 0.03 13.35
N PRO A 316 33.89 -0.96 13.56
CA PRO A 316 35.31 -0.84 13.23
C PRO A 316 35.58 -0.47 11.75
N ILE A 317 34.71 -0.91 10.84
CA ILE A 317 34.81 -0.66 9.40
C ILE A 317 34.72 0.85 9.09
N ASP A 318 33.82 1.57 9.76
CA ASP A 318 33.60 2.99 9.49
C ASP A 318 34.67 3.86 10.14
N ARG A 319 35.21 3.46 11.31
CA ARG A 319 36.44 4.07 11.86
C ARG A 319 37.61 4.00 10.89
N GLN A 320 37.78 2.90 10.15
CA GLN A 320 38.84 2.80 9.13
C GLN A 320 38.60 3.74 7.94
N LYS A 321 37.35 3.89 7.46
CA LYS A 321 37.01 4.84 6.38
C LYS A 321 37.31 6.29 6.79
N THR A 322 36.87 6.71 7.97
CA THR A 322 37.11 8.06 8.50
C THR A 322 38.61 8.33 8.66
N ASN A 323 39.36 7.38 9.24
CA ASN A 323 40.81 7.53 9.41
C ASN A 323 41.54 7.61 8.06
N ALA A 324 41.19 6.77 7.08
CA ALA A 324 41.78 6.83 5.74
C ALA A 324 41.53 8.17 5.03
N SER A 325 40.32 8.73 5.18
CA SER A 325 40.00 10.07 4.67
C SER A 325 40.85 11.14 5.35
N ASN A 326 40.98 11.09 6.68
CA ASN A 326 41.78 12.05 7.45
C ASN A 326 43.26 11.99 7.09
N TYR A 327 43.87 10.80 6.97
CA TYR A 327 45.25 10.66 6.53
C TYR A 327 45.47 11.21 5.12
N LYS A 328 44.56 10.95 4.17
CA LYS A 328 44.65 11.53 2.82
C LYS A 328 44.59 13.06 2.85
N THR A 329 43.72 13.64 3.69
CA THR A 329 43.61 15.10 3.86
C THR A 329 44.85 15.72 4.52
N LEU A 330 45.49 15.05 5.49
CA LEU A 330 46.76 15.52 6.06
C LEU A 330 47.89 15.50 5.02
N MET A 331 48.06 14.40 4.27
CA MET A 331 49.14 14.27 3.29
C MET A 331 49.08 15.33 2.19
N HIS A 332 47.87 15.65 1.68
CA HIS A 332 47.72 16.75 0.72
C HIS A 332 48.06 18.14 1.32
N LYS A 333 47.77 18.37 2.61
CA LYS A 333 48.15 19.63 3.29
C LYS A 333 49.66 19.73 3.52
N SER A 334 50.33 18.63 3.90
CA SER A 334 51.78 18.62 4.06
C SER A 334 52.53 18.79 2.74
N GLN A 335 52.01 18.26 1.62
CA GLN A 335 52.60 18.51 0.31
C GLN A 335 52.51 19.99 -0.09
N ALA A 336 51.33 20.62 0.04
CA ALA A 336 51.16 22.04 -0.26
C ALA A 336 52.10 22.95 0.56
N GLN A 337 52.38 22.60 1.83
CA GLN A 337 53.31 23.35 2.68
C GLN A 337 54.80 23.14 2.35
N LEU A 338 55.16 22.17 1.50
CA LEU A 338 56.52 22.01 0.99
C LEU A 338 56.76 22.87 -0.26
N ASP A 339 55.74 23.00 -1.11
CA ASP A 339 55.84 23.68 -2.40
C ASP A 339 55.82 25.23 -2.27
N GLU A 340 55.36 25.79 -1.14
CA GLU A 340 55.34 27.23 -0.86
C GLU A 340 56.64 27.81 -0.25
N ARG A 341 57.72 27.03 -0.09
CA ARG A 341 58.97 27.51 0.54
C ARG A 341 59.81 28.40 -0.40
N PRO A 342 60.06 29.70 -0.09
CA PRO A 342 60.87 30.56 -0.94
C PRO A 342 62.37 30.18 -0.90
N SER A 343 62.98 30.00 -2.08
CA SER A 343 64.37 29.56 -2.22
C SER A 343 65.41 30.65 -1.92
N ALA A 344 65.72 30.85 -0.63
CA ALA A 344 66.57 31.94 -0.15
C ALA A 344 68.07 31.57 0.02
N THR A 345 68.86 31.52 -1.07
CA THR A 345 70.34 31.47 -0.97
C THR A 345 71.11 32.34 -1.98
N LYS A 346 71.59 33.48 -1.48
CA LYS A 346 72.94 34.05 -1.67
C LYS A 346 73.46 34.33 -3.09
N ASN A 347 73.31 35.59 -3.51
CA ASN A 347 74.32 36.31 -4.27
C ASN A 347 75.66 36.37 -3.49
N ARG A 348 76.81 36.00 -4.10
CA ARG A 348 78.11 36.67 -3.85
C ARG A 348 79.24 36.35 -4.86
N ARG A 349 79.64 37.39 -5.62
CA ARG A 349 81.01 37.72 -6.12
C ARG A 349 81.69 36.90 -7.25
N ASN A 350 81.70 37.51 -8.45
CA ASN A 350 82.83 38.28 -9.03
C ASN A 350 84.06 37.60 -9.69
N SER A 351 84.03 37.54 -11.04
CA SER A 351 85.12 37.80 -12.01
C SER A 351 84.43 38.19 -13.34
N GLY A 352 84.79 39.22 -14.11
CA GLY A 352 86.12 39.62 -14.59
C GLY A 352 86.45 38.77 -15.83
N LEU A 353 86.58 39.27 -17.08
CA LEU A 353 86.68 40.63 -17.64
C LEU A 353 85.95 40.72 -19.00
N PRO A 354 85.70 41.92 -19.57
CA PRO A 354 85.20 42.09 -20.93
C PRO A 354 86.32 42.21 -21.96
N ASN A 355 86.08 41.76 -23.20
CA ASN A 355 86.45 42.53 -24.39
C ASN A 355 85.74 42.02 -25.66
N THR A 356 85.20 42.94 -26.44
CA THR A 356 84.86 42.74 -27.85
C THR A 356 86.00 43.27 -28.71
N ILE A 357 86.51 42.43 -29.62
CA ILE A 357 86.84 42.70 -31.03
C ILE A 357 86.74 41.36 -31.75
#